data_AF-A0AAV2HTB7-F1
#
_entry.id   AF-A0AAV2HTB7-F1
#
_cell.length_a   1.000
_cell.length_b   1.000
_cell.length_c   1.000
_cell.angle_alpha   90.00
_cell.angle_beta   90.00
_cell.angle_gamma   90.00
#
_symmetry.space_group_name_H-M   'P 1'
#
loop_
_entity.id
_entity.type
_entity.pdbx_description
1 polymer ?
#
loop_
_entity_poly.entity_id
_entity_poly.type
_entity_poly.pdbx_seq_one_letter_code
_entity_poly.pdbx_strand_id
1 'polypeptide(L)'
;SFLKTVLEKDEKDVKAVPLSNNTVNRRLDEMSEDNRIQLVEMLNARKFSMQMDESNLSNSETVLITYVRYIDKMYFAEEMFCKSLGSTTTTNDIYNKLKILRWQ
;
A
#
# COMPACT_ATOMS: atom_id res chain seq x y z
N SER A 1 -27.09 3.70 -6.64
CA SER A 1 -27.91 4.05 -7.82
C SER A 1 -27.63 3.12 -9.00
N PHE A 2 -26.42 3.15 -9.60
CA PHE A 2 -26.09 2.33 -10.79
C PHE A 2 -26.31 0.81 -10.64
N LEU A 3 -25.75 0.18 -9.60
CA LEU A 3 -25.87 -1.28 -9.41
C LEU A 3 -27.30 -1.75 -9.10
N LYS A 4 -28.11 -0.91 -8.45
CA LYS A 4 -29.54 -1.20 -8.20
C LYS A 4 -30.32 -1.25 -9.51
N THR A 5 -30.05 -0.32 -10.41
CA THR A 5 -30.69 -0.22 -11.72
C THR A 5 -30.26 -1.36 -12.65
N VAL A 6 -28.97 -1.72 -12.67
CA VAL A 6 -28.45 -2.75 -13.57
C VAL A 6 -28.78 -4.17 -13.08
N LEU A 7 -28.78 -4.39 -11.76
CA LEU A 7 -29.04 -5.71 -11.19
C LEU A 7 -30.52 -5.95 -10.88
N GLU A 8 -31.38 -4.93 -10.96
CA GLU A 8 -32.79 -4.97 -10.54
C GLU A 8 -32.99 -5.53 -9.13
N LYS A 9 -32.04 -5.21 -8.24
CA LYS A 9 -31.95 -5.77 -6.89
C LYS A 9 -31.94 -4.65 -5.86
N ASP A 10 -32.65 -4.84 -4.75
CA ASP A 10 -32.66 -3.86 -3.68
C ASP A 10 -31.29 -3.74 -2.99
N GLU A 11 -31.04 -2.64 -2.28
CA GLU A 11 -29.73 -2.39 -1.65
C GLU A 11 -29.29 -3.52 -0.72
N LYS A 12 -30.25 -4.19 -0.08
CA LYS A 12 -29.99 -5.35 0.79
C LYS A 12 -29.43 -6.53 0.00
N ASP A 13 -29.97 -6.76 -1.20
CA ASP A 13 -29.54 -7.84 -2.09
C ASP A 13 -28.18 -7.54 -2.72
N VAL A 14 -27.93 -6.29 -3.11
CA VAL A 14 -26.63 -5.86 -3.67
C VAL A 14 -25.52 -6.01 -2.63
N LYS A 15 -25.78 -5.68 -1.36
CA LYS A 15 -24.82 -5.90 -0.25
C LYS A 15 -24.60 -7.39 0.07
N ALA A 16 -25.58 -8.24 -0.25
CA ALA A 16 -25.48 -9.68 -0.06
C ALA A 16 -24.75 -10.41 -1.21
N VAL A 17 -24.44 -9.72 -2.32
CA VAL A 17 -23.67 -10.31 -3.42
C VAL A 17 -22.24 -10.58 -2.94
N PRO A 18 -21.81 -11.85 -2.87
CA PRO A 18 -20.45 -12.17 -2.50
C PRO A 18 -19.51 -11.60 -3.57
N LEU A 19 -18.60 -10.74 -3.15
CA LEU A 19 -17.55 -10.24 -4.02
C LEU A 19 -16.55 -11.37 -4.23
N SER A 20 -16.25 -11.68 -5.49
CA SER A 20 -15.20 -12.66 -5.78
C SER A 20 -13.86 -12.19 -5.19
N ASN A 21 -13.02 -13.13 -4.77
CA ASN A 21 -11.65 -12.81 -4.29
C ASN A 21 -10.89 -11.95 -5.29
N ASN A 22 -11.07 -12.18 -6.60
CA ASN A 22 -10.44 -11.37 -7.66
C ASN A 22 -10.87 -9.91 -7.61
N THR A 23 -12.16 -9.64 -7.37
CA THR A 23 -12.69 -8.26 -7.27
C THR A 23 -12.26 -7.57 -5.98
N VAL A 24 -12.07 -8.32 -4.89
CA VAL A 24 -11.54 -7.77 -3.64
C VAL A 24 -10.06 -7.45 -3.81
N ASN A 25 -9.25 -8.39 -4.29
CA ASN A 25 -7.82 -8.20 -4.50
C ASN A 25 -7.54 -7.04 -5.47
N ARG A 26 -8.22 -6.98 -6.61
CA ARG A 26 -8.05 -5.85 -7.56
C ARG A 26 -8.29 -4.50 -6.89
N ARG A 27 -9.33 -4.38 -6.06
CA ARG A 27 -9.62 -3.12 -5.36
C ARG A 27 -8.58 -2.81 -4.29
N LEU A 28 -8.05 -3.82 -3.60
CA LEU A 28 -6.95 -3.63 -2.65
C LEU A 28 -5.68 -3.15 -3.37
N ASP A 29 -5.35 -3.72 -4.52
CA ASP A 29 -4.19 -3.32 -5.32
C ASP A 29 -4.35 -1.88 -5.85
N GLU A 30 -5.54 -1.54 -6.38
CA GLU A 30 -5.85 -0.17 -6.83
C GLU A 30 -5.74 0.85 -5.70
N MET A 31 -6.34 0.57 -4.54
CA MET A 31 -6.24 1.45 -3.37
C MET A 31 -4.80 1.58 -2.86
N SER A 32 -4.04 0.48 -2.86
CA SER A 32 -2.63 0.50 -2.47
C SER A 32 -1.80 1.36 -3.42
N GLU A 33 -2.08 1.32 -4.71
CA GLU A 33 -1.35 2.09 -5.72
C GLU A 33 -1.70 3.59 -5.66
N ASP A 34 -2.98 3.92 -5.48
CA ASP A 34 -3.42 5.31 -5.30
C ASP A 34 -2.80 5.96 -4.06
N ASN A 35 -2.74 5.22 -2.93
CA ASN A 35 -2.05 5.69 -1.72
C ASN A 35 -0.56 5.88 -1.96
N ARG A 36 0.08 4.98 -2.71
CA ARG A 36 1.50 5.07 -3.05
C ARG A 36 1.78 6.32 -3.91
N ILE A 37 0.95 6.60 -4.91
CA ILE A 37 1.08 7.78 -5.78
C ILE A 37 0.97 9.07 -4.97
N GLN A 38 -0.10 9.21 -4.17
CA GLN A 38 -0.31 10.39 -3.34
C GLN A 38 0.85 10.63 -2.36
N LEU A 39 1.36 9.57 -1.73
CA LEU A 39 2.50 9.72 -0.84
C LEU A 39 3.75 10.20 -1.60
N VAL A 40 4.09 9.59 -2.73
CA VAL A 40 5.27 10.00 -3.51
C VAL A 40 5.17 11.47 -3.92
N GLU A 41 3.98 11.92 -4.36
CA GLU A 41 3.73 13.33 -4.67
C GLU A 41 3.95 14.24 -3.45
N MET A 42 3.46 13.86 -2.27
CA MET A 42 3.68 14.64 -1.04
C MET A 42 5.16 14.71 -0.65
N LEU A 43 5.89 13.61 -0.77
CA LEU A 43 7.28 13.52 -0.35
C LEU A 43 8.23 14.22 -1.33
N ASN A 44 7.90 14.28 -2.61
CA ASN A 44 8.66 15.07 -3.59
C ASN A 44 8.64 16.57 -3.28
N ALA A 45 7.57 17.06 -2.62
CA ALA A 45 7.43 18.48 -2.28
C ALA A 45 7.98 18.85 -0.89
N ARG A 46 8.44 17.87 -0.09
CA ARG A 46 8.66 18.07 1.35
C ARG A 46 9.91 17.35 1.84
N LYS A 47 10.44 17.80 2.97
CA LYS A 47 11.44 17.02 3.70
C LYS A 47 10.74 15.91 4.48
N PHE A 48 11.37 14.74 4.50
CA PHE A 48 10.87 13.57 5.19
C PHE A 48 12.03 12.80 5.80
N SER A 49 11.71 11.94 6.77
CA SER A 49 12.61 10.92 7.27
C SER A 49 12.02 9.54 6.99
N MET A 50 12.87 8.57 6.72
CA MET A 50 12.46 7.21 6.45
C MET A 50 13.20 6.26 7.40
N GLN A 51 12.45 5.34 8.01
CA GLN A 51 12.99 4.27 8.83
C GLN A 51 12.61 2.94 8.20
N MET A 52 13.58 2.05 8.04
CA MET A 52 13.37 0.71 7.50
C MET A 52 13.66 -0.31 8.60
N ASP A 53 12.84 -1.36 8.65
CA ASP A 53 12.98 -2.47 9.57
C ASP A 53 12.75 -3.79 8.86
N GLU A 54 13.57 -4.78 9.18
CA GLU A 54 13.48 -6.12 8.63
C GLU A 54 12.81 -7.03 9.66
N SER A 55 11.63 -7.58 9.31
CA SER A 55 10.87 -8.45 10.20
C SER A 55 10.72 -9.83 9.60
N ASN A 56 10.93 -10.87 10.42
CA ASN A 56 10.76 -12.25 10.00
C ASN A 56 9.35 -12.73 10.32
N LEU A 57 8.63 -13.19 9.30
CA LEU A 57 7.34 -13.85 9.46
C LEU A 57 7.57 -15.35 9.73
N SER A 58 6.63 -15.99 10.43
CA SER A 58 6.74 -17.37 10.95
C SER A 58 6.95 -18.48 9.90
N ASN A 59 6.98 -18.13 8.61
CA ASN A 59 7.10 -19.01 7.44
C ASN A 59 8.41 -18.80 6.66
N SER A 60 9.45 -18.22 7.29
CA SER A 60 10.73 -17.88 6.63
C SER A 60 10.62 -16.81 5.55
N GLU A 61 9.49 -16.09 5.49
CA GLU A 61 9.36 -14.90 4.67
C GLU A 61 9.85 -13.71 5.48
N THR A 62 10.84 -13.01 4.93
CA THR A 62 11.27 -11.74 5.49
C THR A 62 10.43 -10.63 4.88
N VAL A 63 10.01 -9.66 5.69
CA VAL A 63 9.27 -8.48 5.27
C VAL A 63 10.10 -7.24 5.59
N LEU A 64 10.28 -6.38 4.59
CA LEU A 64 10.78 -5.04 4.79
C LEU A 64 9.60 -4.13 5.16
N ILE A 65 9.63 -3.61 6.37
CA ILE A 65 8.71 -2.58 6.85
C ILE A 65 9.42 -1.23 6.67
N THR A 66 8.71 -0.23 6.16
CA THR A 66 9.25 1.11 5.94
C THR A 66 8.26 2.13 6.46
N TYR A 67 8.70 2.94 7.42
CA TYR A 67 7.97 4.08 7.95
C TYR A 67 8.49 5.35 7.31
N VAL A 68 7.58 6.19 6.82
CA VAL A 68 7.91 7.51 6.27
C VAL A 68 7.22 8.58 7.09
N ARG A 69 8.01 9.49 7.65
CA ARG A 69 7.53 10.62 8.46
C ARG A 69 7.78 11.93 7.73
N TYR A 70 6.77 12.78 7.69
CA TYR A 70 6.84 14.10 7.06
C TYR A 70 5.92 15.09 7.80
N ILE A 71 6.11 16.38 7.52
CA ILE A 71 5.22 17.42 8.04
C ILE A 71 4.16 17.74 6.98
N ASP A 72 2.89 17.54 7.32
CA ASP A 72 1.75 18.04 6.54
C ASP A 72 0.90 19.03 7.33
N LYS A 73 0.64 20.20 6.74
CA LYS A 73 -0.15 21.29 7.34
C LYS A 73 0.19 21.58 8.82
N MET A 74 1.48 21.55 9.16
CA MET A 74 2.02 21.74 10.52
C MET A 74 1.81 20.57 11.50
N TYR A 75 1.34 19.42 11.01
CA TYR A 75 1.22 18.18 11.78
C TYR A 75 2.27 17.16 11.32
N PHE A 76 2.72 16.33 12.26
CA PHE A 76 3.51 15.14 11.94
C PHE A 76 2.58 14.08 11.35
N ALA A 77 2.90 13.65 10.14
CA ALA A 77 2.28 12.52 9.48
C ALA A 77 3.27 11.35 9.41
N GLU A 78 2.78 10.13 9.57
CA GLU A 78 3.54 8.90 9.45
C GLU A 78 2.74 7.91 8.60
N GLU A 79 3.39 7.34 7.59
CA GLU A 79 2.83 6.33 6.71
C GLU A 79 3.71 5.08 6.72
N MET A 80 3.10 3.89 6.69
CA MET A 80 3.80 2.61 6.76
C MET A 80 3.59 1.78 5.49
N PHE A 81 4.68 1.21 4.97
CA PHE A 81 4.67 0.25 3.86
C PHE A 81 5.32 -1.05 4.27
N CYS A 82 4.82 -2.16 3.75
CA CYS A 82 5.45 -3.45 3.90
C CYS A 82 5.60 -4.13 2.53
N LYS A 83 6.77 -4.72 2.29
CA LYS A 83 7.01 -5.57 1.11
C LYS A 83 7.72 -6.84 1.55
N SER A 84 7.27 -7.98 1.04
CA SER A 84 8.02 -9.23 1.15
C SER A 84 9.37 -9.08 0.45
N LEU A 85 10.42 -9.41 1.21
CA LEU A 85 11.77 -9.70 0.74
C LEU A 85 11.80 -11.18 0.32
N GLY A 86 12.62 -11.47 -0.68
CA GLY A 86 12.82 -12.84 -1.14
C GLY A 86 13.68 -13.64 -0.16
N SER A 87 14.35 -14.67 -0.67
CA SER A 87 15.25 -15.51 0.12
C SER A 87 16.51 -14.78 0.61
N THR A 88 16.83 -13.61 0.06
CA THR A 88 18.00 -12.80 0.43
C THR A 88 17.59 -11.41 0.90
N THR A 89 18.33 -10.90 1.87
CA THR A 89 18.10 -9.62 2.53
C THR A 89 19.29 -8.68 2.31
N THR A 90 19.91 -8.79 1.13
CA THR A 90 21.07 -7.96 0.81
C THR A 90 20.66 -6.49 0.66
N THR A 91 21.60 -5.58 0.86
CA THR A 91 21.39 -4.14 0.60
C THR A 91 20.85 -3.90 -0.82
N ASN A 92 21.28 -4.70 -1.79
CA ASN A 92 20.79 -4.60 -3.17
C ASN A 92 19.32 -5.00 -3.29
N ASP A 93 18.88 -6.03 -2.57
CA ASP A 93 17.47 -6.46 -2.55
C ASP A 93 16.58 -5.39 -1.94
N ILE A 94 17.00 -4.83 -0.80
CA ILE A 94 16.31 -3.71 -0.13
C ILE A 94 16.25 -2.49 -1.06
N TYR A 95 17.38 -2.09 -1.66
CA TYR A 95 17.45 -0.98 -2.60
C TYR A 95 16.50 -1.17 -3.79
N ASN A 96 16.48 -2.36 -4.39
CA ASN A 96 15.59 -2.67 -5.51
C ASN A 96 14.11 -2.61 -5.12
N LYS A 97 13.76 -3.07 -3.91
CA LYS A 97 12.39 -2.94 -3.39
C LYS A 97 11.98 -1.50 -3.14
N LEU A 98 12.91 -0.63 -2.75
CA LEU A 98 12.64 0.79 -2.52
C LEU A 98 12.62 1.61 -3.81
N LYS A 99 13.35 1.18 -4.84
CA LYS A 99 13.38 1.84 -6.14
C LYS A 99 12.00 1.94 -6.80
N ILE A 100 11.08 1.03 -6.45
CA ILE A 100 9.69 1.06 -6.93
C ILE A 100 8.94 2.32 -6.48
N LEU A 101 9.39 2.94 -5.38
CA LEU A 101 8.81 4.19 -4.87
C LEU A 101 9.20 5.40 -5.73
N ARG A 102 10.01 5.19 -6.80
CA ARG A 102 10.39 6.18 -7.82
C ARG A 102 10.77 7.55 -7.24
N TRP A 103 11.66 7.55 -6.25
CA TRP A 103 12.33 8.77 -5.80
C TRP A 103 13.19 9.30 -6.97
N GLN A 104 12.78 10.40 -7.60
CA GLN A 104 13.60 11.11 -8.59
C GLN A 104 14.55 12.08 -7.90
#